data_AF-A0A843S241-F1
#
_entry.id   AF-A0A843S241-F1
#
_cell.length_a   1.000
_cell.length_b   1.000
_cell.length_c   1.000
_cell.angle_alpha   90.00
_cell.angle_beta   90.00
_cell.angle_gamma   90.00
#
_symmetry.space_group_name_H-M   'P 1'
#
loop_
_entity.id
_entity.type
_entity.pdbx_description
1 polymer ?
#
loop_
_entity_poly.entity_id
_entity_poly.type
_entity_poly.pdbx_seq_one_letter_code
_entity_poly.pdbx_strand_id
1 'polypeptide(L)'
;MPYLSFDEIRHTLQYVASLPAGTLVVFDYSLPSESLSPPARRVRESLAARVGEMGEPWKTFFDPADLRRELDAAGFGSVEDFDANALNARYFANRTDGLRLGSSARIAKSTV
;
A
#
# COMPACT_ATOMS: atom_id res chain seq x y z
N MET A 1 -1.43 0.56 -4.86
CA MET A 1 -2.80 0.54 -5.48
C MET A 1 -3.63 1.78 -5.15
N PRO A 2 -3.16 2.99 -5.47
CA PRO A 2 -3.93 4.20 -5.14
C PRO A 2 -5.10 4.46 -6.10
N TYR A 3 -5.10 3.89 -7.31
CA TYR A 3 -6.02 4.31 -8.40
C TYR A 3 -7.32 3.51 -8.52
N LEU A 4 -7.41 2.39 -7.82
CA LEU A 4 -8.59 1.54 -7.78
C LEU A 4 -9.49 1.99 -6.63
N SER A 5 -10.80 1.88 -6.83
CA SER A 5 -11.79 1.95 -5.75
C SER A 5 -11.72 0.70 -4.86
N PHE A 6 -12.35 0.77 -3.68
CA PHE A 6 -12.43 -0.37 -2.76
C PHE A 6 -13.05 -1.62 -3.40
N ASP A 7 -14.10 -1.46 -4.19
CA ASP A 7 -14.77 -2.60 -4.83
C ASP A 7 -13.90 -3.23 -5.93
N GLU A 8 -13.20 -2.41 -6.71
CA GLU A 8 -12.23 -2.90 -7.72
C GLU A 8 -11.08 -3.64 -7.06
N ILE A 9 -10.57 -3.14 -5.92
CA ILE A 9 -9.54 -3.83 -5.13
C ILE A 9 -10.07 -5.17 -4.62
N ARG A 10 -11.25 -5.18 -3.99
CA ARG A 10 -11.85 -6.40 -3.45
C ARG A 10 -12.07 -7.45 -4.54
N HIS A 11 -12.62 -7.06 -5.68
CA HIS A 11 -12.82 -7.95 -6.81
C HIS A 11 -11.50 -8.49 -7.35
N THR A 12 -10.46 -7.66 -7.44
CA THR A 12 -9.12 -8.09 -7.85
C THR A 12 -8.52 -9.10 -6.88
N LEU A 13 -8.60 -8.83 -5.57
CA LEU A 13 -8.10 -9.74 -4.52
C LEU A 13 -8.84 -11.08 -4.53
N GLN A 14 -10.16 -11.08 -4.69
CA GLN A 14 -10.97 -12.29 -4.81
C GLN A 14 -10.63 -13.10 -6.06
N TYR A 15 -10.42 -12.43 -7.20
CA TYR A 15 -9.99 -13.10 -8.42
C TYR A 15 -8.63 -13.78 -8.22
N VAL A 16 -7.65 -13.08 -7.67
CA VAL A 16 -6.33 -13.67 -7.39
C VAL A 16 -6.43 -14.83 -6.40
N ALA A 17 -7.26 -14.71 -5.37
CA ALA A 17 -7.47 -15.77 -4.39
C ALA A 17 -8.14 -17.02 -4.97
N SER A 18 -8.83 -16.91 -6.11
CA SER A 18 -9.42 -18.05 -6.82
C SER A 18 -8.41 -18.87 -7.63
N LEU A 19 -7.17 -18.38 -7.78
CA LEU A 19 -6.09 -19.06 -8.50
C LEU A 19 -5.48 -20.19 -7.63
N PRO A 20 -4.67 -21.10 -8.21
CA PRO A 20 -4.10 -22.22 -7.47
C PRO A 20 -3.29 -21.80 -6.24
N ALA A 21 -3.30 -22.66 -5.20
CA ALA A 21 -2.53 -22.46 -3.99
C ALA A 21 -1.04 -22.19 -4.28
N GLY A 22 -0.44 -21.27 -3.51
CA GLY A 22 0.90 -20.74 -3.76
C GLY A 22 0.94 -19.55 -4.72
N THR A 23 -0.21 -19.12 -5.27
CA THR A 23 -0.35 -17.85 -5.97
C THR A 23 0.01 -16.69 -5.04
N LEU A 24 0.79 -15.75 -5.55
CA LEU A 24 1.29 -14.61 -4.80
C LEU A 24 0.92 -13.29 -5.48
N VAL A 25 0.52 -12.32 -4.67
CA VAL A 25 0.35 -10.93 -5.11
C VAL A 25 1.19 -10.00 -4.24
N VAL A 26 1.86 -9.06 -4.88
CA VAL A 26 2.63 -8.01 -4.22
C VAL A 26 2.14 -6.67 -4.72
N PHE A 27 1.87 -5.75 -3.82
CA PHE A 27 1.38 -4.43 -4.16
C PHE A 27 1.81 -3.39 -3.12
N ASP A 28 1.97 -2.16 -3.57
CA ASP A 28 2.11 -1.01 -2.69
C ASP A 28 0.73 -0.55 -2.20
N TYR A 29 0.70 0.14 -1.07
CA TYR A 29 -0.47 0.90 -0.65
C TYR A 29 -0.06 2.10 0.21
N SER A 30 -0.99 3.03 0.38
CA SER A 30 -0.77 4.26 1.14
C SER A 30 -1.71 4.32 2.34
N LEU A 31 -1.19 4.83 3.46
CA LEU A 31 -1.96 5.02 4.69
C LEU A 31 -3.05 6.10 4.52
N PRO A 32 -4.15 6.05 5.29
CA PRO A 32 -5.10 7.15 5.38
C PRO A 32 -4.41 8.43 5.88
N SER A 33 -4.95 9.59 5.53
CA SER A 33 -4.47 10.90 5.99
C SER A 33 -4.43 11.00 7.51
N GLU A 34 -5.37 10.34 8.18
CA GLU A 34 -5.60 10.36 9.62
C GLU A 34 -4.43 9.72 10.37
N SER A 35 -3.82 8.69 9.78
CA SER A 35 -2.67 7.96 10.32
C SER A 35 -1.34 8.69 10.12
N LEU A 36 -1.33 9.86 9.46
CA LEU A 36 -0.13 10.67 9.26
C LEU A 36 0.00 11.77 10.31
N SER A 37 1.26 12.17 10.58
CA SER A 37 1.53 13.38 11.36
C SER A 37 0.97 14.63 10.68
N PRO A 38 0.62 15.70 11.41
CA PRO A 38 0.03 16.89 10.81
C PRO A 38 0.85 17.51 9.65
N PRO A 39 2.19 17.60 9.72
CA PRO A 39 2.99 18.06 8.58
C PRO A 39 2.90 17.12 7.37
N ALA A 40 3.00 15.81 7.59
CA ALA A 40 2.94 14.81 6.53
C ALA A 40 1.55 14.76 5.86
N ARG A 41 0.49 14.96 6.64
CA ARG A 41 -0.89 15.07 6.13
C ARG A 41 -1.04 16.23 5.16
N ARG A 42 -0.58 17.43 5.52
CA ARG A 42 -0.63 18.61 4.63
C ARG A 42 0.12 18.38 3.33
N VAL A 43 1.31 17.77 3.39
CA VAL A 43 2.08 17.41 2.19
C VAL A 43 1.31 16.40 1.33
N ARG A 44 0.73 15.37 1.95
CA ARG A 44 -0.08 14.36 1.25
C ARG A 44 -1.29 14.99 0.54
N GLU A 45 -2.05 15.82 1.23
CA GLU A 45 -3.24 16.48 0.68
C GLU A 45 -2.90 17.40 -0.49
N SER A 46 -1.84 18.21 -0.35
CA SER A 46 -1.35 19.07 -1.43
C SER A 46 -0.90 18.25 -2.65
N LEU A 47 -0.21 17.13 -2.41
CA LEU A 47 0.25 16.26 -3.49
C LEU A 47 -0.92 15.56 -4.17
N ALA A 48 -1.89 15.04 -3.38
CA ALA A 48 -3.10 14.39 -3.86
C ALA A 48 -3.96 15.34 -4.73
N ALA A 49 -4.13 16.59 -4.31
CA ALA A 49 -4.82 17.61 -5.12
C ALA A 49 -4.11 17.84 -6.45
N ARG A 50 -2.78 18.03 -6.41
CA ARG A 50 -1.97 18.27 -7.61
C ARG A 50 -2.02 17.12 -8.61
N VAL A 51 -1.86 15.88 -8.15
CA VAL A 51 -1.94 14.71 -9.05
C VAL A 51 -3.36 14.47 -9.55
N GLY A 52 -4.38 14.79 -8.73
CA GLY A 52 -5.77 14.76 -9.15
C GLY A 52 -6.07 15.71 -10.32
N GLU A 53 -5.55 16.94 -10.28
CA GLU A 53 -5.64 17.90 -11.40
C GLU A 53 -4.93 17.40 -12.67
N MET A 54 -3.92 16.54 -12.52
CA MET A 54 -3.19 15.91 -13.62
C MET A 54 -3.83 14.62 -14.14
N GLY A 55 -5.01 14.23 -13.63
CA GLY A 55 -5.72 13.01 -14.07
C GLY A 55 -5.27 11.74 -13.34
N GLU A 56 -4.52 11.86 -12.25
CA GLU A 56 -4.06 10.75 -11.40
C GLU A 56 -4.70 10.78 -10.00
N PRO A 57 -6.04 10.68 -9.87
CA PRO A 57 -6.69 10.75 -8.57
C PRO A 57 -6.34 9.51 -7.73
N TRP A 58 -5.80 9.75 -6.53
CA TRP A 58 -5.65 8.71 -5.52
C TRP A 58 -7.01 8.48 -4.85
N LYS A 59 -7.57 7.29 -5.06
CA LYS A 59 -8.92 6.89 -4.65
C LYS A 59 -8.94 6.12 -3.34
N THR A 60 -7.99 5.21 -3.13
CA THR A 60 -8.03 4.29 -1.99
C THR A 60 -6.74 4.30 -1.18
N PHE A 61 -6.95 4.27 0.14
CA PHE A 61 -5.93 4.20 1.18
C PHE A 61 -6.34 3.12 2.18
N PHE A 62 -5.37 2.47 2.81
CA PHE A 62 -5.63 1.43 3.79
C PHE A 62 -4.87 1.66 5.08
N ASP A 63 -5.58 1.57 6.20
CA ASP A 63 -4.94 1.21 7.45
C ASP A 63 -4.41 -0.24 7.33
N PRO A 64 -3.21 -0.56 7.85
CA PRO A 64 -2.66 -1.90 7.75
C PRO A 64 -3.57 -2.99 8.31
N ALA A 65 -4.30 -2.71 9.41
CA ALA A 65 -5.22 -3.66 9.99
C ALA A 65 -6.44 -3.90 9.08
N ASP A 66 -6.90 -2.86 8.39
CA ASP A 66 -8.03 -2.95 7.46
C ASP A 66 -7.64 -3.74 6.20
N LEU A 67 -6.45 -3.48 5.65
CA LEU A 67 -5.93 -4.26 4.53
C LEU A 67 -5.81 -5.74 4.89
N ARG A 68 -5.29 -6.04 6.09
CA ARG A 68 -5.19 -7.42 6.58
C ARG A 68 -6.55 -8.12 6.58
N ARG A 69 -7.61 -7.43 7.06
CA ARG A 69 -8.97 -7.99 7.08
C ARG A 69 -9.51 -8.25 5.67
N GLU A 70 -9.27 -7.36 4.70
CA GLU A 70 -9.69 -7.59 3.32
C GLU A 70 -8.96 -8.79 2.67
N LEU A 71 -7.67 -8.97 2.97
CA LEU A 71 -6.88 -10.11 2.49
C LEU A 71 -7.34 -11.43 3.13
N ASP A 72 -7.58 -11.45 4.45
CA ASP A 72 -8.11 -12.62 5.14
C ASP A 72 -9.51 -12.99 4.58
N ALA A 73 -10.37 -11.99 4.35
CA ALA A 73 -11.70 -12.19 3.80
C ALA A 73 -11.69 -12.70 2.34
N ALA A 74 -10.65 -12.37 1.57
CA ALA A 74 -10.46 -12.87 0.21
C ALA A 74 -9.89 -14.31 0.18
N GLY A 75 -9.31 -14.79 1.28
CA GLY A 75 -8.77 -16.16 1.38
C GLY A 75 -7.24 -16.26 1.32
N PHE A 76 -6.50 -15.17 1.48
CA PHE A 76 -5.04 -15.22 1.57
C PHE A 76 -4.59 -15.77 2.93
N GLY A 77 -3.78 -16.84 2.93
CA GLY A 77 -3.32 -17.50 4.15
C GLY A 77 -2.06 -16.89 4.79
N SER A 78 -1.27 -16.15 4.01
CA SER A 78 -0.04 -15.49 4.48
C SER A 78 0.02 -14.06 3.99
N VAL A 79 0.29 -13.12 4.90
CA VAL A 79 0.43 -11.69 4.61
C VAL A 79 1.69 -11.16 5.28
N GLU A 80 2.64 -10.69 4.48
CA GLU A 80 3.81 -9.92 4.91
C GLU A 80 3.59 -8.45 4.54
N ASP A 81 3.69 -7.55 5.52
CA ASP A 81 3.50 -6.10 5.32
C ASP A 81 4.75 -5.34 5.76
N PHE A 82 5.40 -4.69 4.80
CA PHE A 82 6.67 -4.00 4.98
C PHE A 82 6.44 -2.50 5.03
N ASP A 83 6.81 -1.88 6.15
CA ASP A 83 6.82 -0.43 6.30
C ASP A 83 8.08 0.22 5.70
N ALA A 84 8.09 1.55 5.67
CA ALA A 84 9.23 2.30 5.16
C ALA A 84 10.55 1.99 5.90
N ASN A 85 10.52 1.67 7.20
CA ASN A 85 11.73 1.35 7.96
C ASN A 85 12.31 0.00 7.53
N ALA A 86 11.46 -1.03 7.45
CA ALA A 86 11.83 -2.36 6.99
C ALA A 86 12.36 -2.31 5.54
N LEU A 87 11.69 -1.56 4.66
CA LEU A 87 12.13 -1.38 3.27
C LEU A 87 13.44 -0.59 3.17
N ASN A 88 13.62 0.45 3.98
CA ASN A 88 14.88 1.19 4.04
C ASN A 88 16.04 0.31 4.54
N ALA A 89 15.82 -0.49 5.58
CA ALA A 89 16.83 -1.42 6.09
C ALA A 89 17.20 -2.49 5.05
N ARG A 90 16.22 -2.98 4.29
CA ARG A 90 16.43 -4.05 3.30
C ARG A 90 17.08 -3.56 2.01
N TYR A 91 16.68 -2.39 1.52
CA TYR A 91 17.02 -1.94 0.16
C TYR A 91 17.85 -0.64 0.12
N PHE A 92 17.92 0.13 1.21
CA PHE A 92 18.57 1.45 1.24
C PHE A 92 19.70 1.58 2.27
N ALA A 93 20.01 0.53 3.05
CA ALA A 93 20.93 0.60 4.19
C ALA A 93 22.34 1.17 3.88
N ASN A 94 22.88 0.87 2.69
CA ASN A 94 24.25 1.25 2.32
C ASN A 94 24.31 2.35 1.26
N ARG A 95 23.23 3.12 1.09
CA ARG A 95 23.23 4.23 0.15
C ARG A 95 23.98 5.44 0.73
N THR A 96 24.94 5.95 -0.03
CA THR A 96 25.74 7.13 0.34
C THR A 96 25.20 8.43 -0.24
N ASP A 97 24.18 8.36 -1.11
CA ASP A 97 23.59 9.51 -1.80
C ASP A 97 22.40 10.14 -1.05
N GLY A 98 22.10 9.65 0.15
CA GLY A 98 21.03 10.16 1.00
C GLY A 98 19.62 9.75 0.58
N LEU A 99 19.44 8.98 -0.50
CA LEU A 99 18.11 8.52 -0.91
C LEU A 99 17.56 7.54 0.12
N ARG A 100 16.32 7.79 0.56
CA ARG A 100 15.55 6.93 1.47
C ARG A 100 14.08 6.93 1.08
N LEU A 101 13.36 5.86 1.40
CA LEU A 101 11.92 5.84 1.30
C LEU A 101 11.30 6.78 2.34
N GLY A 102 10.31 7.56 1.91
CA GLY A 102 9.47 8.35 2.81
C GLY A 102 8.61 7.48 3.72
N SER A 103 8.23 8.02 4.88
CA SER A 103 7.58 7.27 5.97
C SER A 103 6.21 6.66 5.62
N SER A 104 5.61 7.05 4.51
CA SER A 104 4.29 6.55 4.08
C SER A 104 4.36 5.35 3.14
N ALA A 105 5.54 4.95 2.67
CA ALA A 105 5.69 3.82 1.76
C ALA A 105 5.41 2.50 2.48
N ARG A 106 4.52 1.67 1.91
CA ARG A 106 4.26 0.31 2.38
C ARG A 106 4.13 -0.64 1.21
N ILE A 107 4.58 -1.88 1.39
CA ILE A 107 4.43 -2.97 0.43
C ILE A 107 3.86 -4.17 1.15
N ALA A 108 2.77 -4.71 0.62
CA ALA A 108 2.20 -5.98 1.07
C ALA A 108 2.56 -7.10 0.09
N LYS A 109 2.85 -8.27 0.62
CA LYS A 109 3.04 -9.53 -0.10
C LYS A 109 2.09 -10.55 0.52
N SER A 110 1.20 -11.12 -0.30
CA SER A 110 0.20 -12.08 0.18
C SER A 110 0.18 -13.33 -0.68
N THR A 111 -0.07 -14.48 -0.05
CA THR A 111 -0.11 -15.80 -0.72
C THR A 111 -1.42 -16.54 -0.43
N VAL A 112 -2.00 -17.15 -1.46
CA VAL A 112 -3.17 -18.05 -1.40
C VAL A 112 -2.78 -19.39 -0.79
#